data_AF-A0A5E4N221-F1
#
_entry.id   AF-A0A5E4N221-F1
#
_cell.length_a   1.000
_cell.length_b   1.000
_cell.length_c   1.000
_cell.angle_alpha   90.00
_cell.angle_beta   90.00
_cell.angle_gamma   90.00
#
_symmetry.space_group_name_H-M   'P 1'
#
loop_
_entity.id
_entity.type
_entity.pdbx_description
1 polymer ?
#
loop_
_entity_poly.entity_id
_entity_poly.type
_entity_poly.pdbx_seq_one_letter_code
_entity_poly.pdbx_strand_id
1 'polypeptide(L)'
;MAYFPINKGLTANDDIRLQHKYAGMAGTLARETDFTKKEVIRLIEIHFMMTKRQNRTMDKLCFTEFMDTCLGFRNADAVEKMHRLFCVTNRKFMTERDFVVALSLLLMGSVSDSTKFCFNVYTEMIGSPEYITKDDVLLMARKSSAKMSKGLNNDEIDHNYVEFVMSQVDRDRDNRISLDDYRKTVNENVMWMEFLGEVLPTPENIQLFVEQFTLRPYVNKIEVAWENQHEPKTRGKKITTQSDSTRLTNESLALDNSSGSSLTLDPSLIDQMDDTPLETFQEPQADPRNLHLF
;
A
#
# COMPACT_ATOMS: atom_id res chain seq x y z
N MET A 1 -26.59 -9.64 17.33
CA MET A 1 -25.55 -8.67 16.94
C MET A 1 -26.13 -7.87 15.79
N ALA A 2 -26.16 -6.53 15.86
CA ALA A 2 -26.79 -5.71 14.83
C ALA A 2 -25.96 -5.74 13.54
N TYR A 3 -26.63 -5.95 12.40
CA TYR A 3 -26.05 -5.98 11.07
C TYR A 3 -25.74 -4.55 10.61
N PHE A 4 -24.47 -4.28 10.29
CA PHE A 4 -24.03 -3.02 9.70
C PHE A 4 -23.53 -3.30 8.27
N PRO A 5 -24.26 -2.87 7.22
CA PRO A 5 -23.76 -2.93 5.86
C PRO A 5 -22.55 -1.99 5.75
N ILE A 6 -21.37 -2.55 5.47
CA ILE A 6 -20.10 -1.80 5.46
C ILE A 6 -19.92 -1.02 4.14
N ASN A 7 -20.52 -1.50 3.05
CA ASN A 7 -20.61 -0.76 1.80
C ASN A 7 -22.01 -0.18 1.65
N LYS A 8 -22.15 1.16 1.63
CA LYS A 8 -23.45 1.86 1.42
C LYS A 8 -24.18 1.41 0.14
N GLY A 9 -23.46 0.79 -0.79
CA GLY A 9 -24.03 0.19 -1.99
C GLY A 9 -24.70 -1.17 -1.78
N LEU A 10 -24.27 -2.02 -0.84
CA LEU A 10 -24.68 -3.44 -0.77
C LEU A 10 -25.91 -3.66 0.12
N THR A 11 -26.89 -4.43 -0.38
CA THR A 11 -28.10 -4.76 0.41
C THR A 11 -27.80 -5.78 1.49
N ALA A 12 -28.61 -5.81 2.55
CA ALA A 12 -28.46 -6.80 3.65
C ALA A 12 -28.54 -8.26 3.17
N ASN A 13 -29.44 -8.52 2.22
CA ASN A 13 -29.61 -9.85 1.66
C ASN A 13 -28.41 -10.28 0.82
N ASP A 14 -27.81 -9.33 0.07
CA ASP A 14 -26.60 -9.62 -0.70
C ASP A 14 -25.41 -9.93 0.20
N ASP A 15 -25.20 -9.17 1.27
CA ASP A 15 -24.11 -9.42 2.23
C ASP A 15 -24.26 -10.81 2.86
N ILE A 16 -25.43 -11.13 3.43
CA ILE A 16 -25.70 -12.46 4.02
C ILE A 16 -25.42 -13.58 3.01
N ARG A 17 -25.88 -13.42 1.77
CA ARG A 17 -25.66 -14.40 0.71
C ARG A 17 -24.18 -14.56 0.36
N LEU A 18 -23.43 -13.47 0.27
CA LEU A 18 -21.99 -13.50 -0.02
C LEU A 18 -21.21 -14.13 1.13
N GLN A 19 -21.54 -13.77 2.38
CA GLN A 19 -20.96 -14.38 3.57
C GLN A 19 -21.11 -15.89 3.56
N HIS A 20 -22.33 -16.40 3.33
CA HIS A 20 -22.57 -17.84 3.26
C HIS A 20 -21.84 -18.50 2.09
N LYS A 21 -21.88 -17.89 0.90
CA LYS A 21 -21.27 -18.45 -0.31
C LYS A 21 -19.75 -18.55 -0.21
N TYR A 22 -19.10 -17.54 0.36
CA TYR A 22 -17.63 -17.43 0.38
C TYR A 22 -17.01 -17.80 1.74
N ALA A 23 -17.80 -18.24 2.74
CA ALA A 23 -17.31 -18.62 4.06
C ALA A 23 -16.14 -19.63 4.02
N GLY A 24 -16.25 -20.66 3.15
CA GLY A 24 -15.19 -21.66 2.98
C GLY A 24 -13.91 -21.06 2.40
N MET A 25 -14.04 -20.29 1.32
CA MET A 25 -12.92 -19.62 0.66
C MET A 25 -12.24 -18.60 1.57
N ALA A 26 -13.02 -17.81 2.32
CA ALA A 26 -12.51 -16.87 3.30
C ALA A 26 -11.75 -17.58 4.42
N GLY A 27 -12.19 -18.77 4.81
CA GLY A 27 -11.48 -19.61 5.77
C GLY A 27 -10.10 -20.06 5.29
N THR A 28 -9.97 -20.41 4.01
CA THR A 28 -8.68 -20.79 3.39
C THR A 28 -7.78 -19.56 3.21
N LEU A 29 -8.30 -18.49 2.61
CA LEU A 29 -7.56 -17.27 2.33
C LEU A 29 -7.05 -16.60 3.61
N ALA A 30 -7.82 -16.62 4.71
CA ALA A 30 -7.36 -16.08 5.99
C ALA A 30 -6.19 -16.86 6.62
N ARG A 31 -5.83 -18.03 6.08
CA ARG A 31 -4.63 -18.78 6.48
C ARG A 31 -3.45 -18.54 5.54
N GLU A 32 -3.72 -18.11 4.32
CA GLU A 32 -2.72 -17.87 3.26
C GLU A 32 -2.32 -16.39 3.18
N THR A 33 -3.10 -15.51 3.79
CA THR A 33 -2.91 -14.05 3.76
C THR A 33 -2.90 -13.50 5.17
N ASP A 34 -2.44 -12.26 5.31
CA ASP A 34 -2.44 -11.52 6.57
C ASP A 34 -3.84 -10.91 6.90
N PHE A 35 -4.89 -11.35 6.20
CA PHE A 35 -6.27 -10.92 6.44
C PHE A 35 -7.03 -11.90 7.32
N THR A 36 -7.88 -11.37 8.19
CA THR A 36 -8.90 -12.14 8.91
C THR A 36 -9.99 -12.60 7.96
N LYS A 37 -10.76 -13.62 8.35
CA LYS A 37 -11.93 -14.08 7.57
C LYS A 37 -12.91 -12.96 7.26
N LYS A 38 -13.10 -12.03 8.21
CA LYS A 38 -13.98 -10.88 8.03
C LYS A 38 -13.44 -9.94 6.96
N GLU A 39 -12.16 -9.59 7.04
CA GLU A 39 -11.48 -8.74 6.05
C GLU A 39 -11.55 -9.36 4.65
N VAL A 40 -11.29 -10.67 4.52
CA VAL A 40 -11.41 -11.38 3.23
C VAL A 40 -12.82 -11.26 2.66
N ILE A 41 -13.85 -11.49 3.47
CA ILE A 41 -15.24 -11.34 3.00
C ILE A 41 -15.51 -9.90 2.53
N ARG A 42 -15.00 -8.88 3.23
CA ARG A 42 -15.15 -7.47 2.81
C ARG A 42 -14.47 -7.17 1.49
N LEU A 43 -13.28 -7.71 1.26
CA LEU A 43 -12.62 -7.58 -0.04
C LEU A 43 -13.42 -8.27 -1.16
N ILE A 44 -14.02 -9.42 -0.88
CA ILE A 44 -14.91 -10.11 -1.83
C ILE A 44 -16.18 -9.31 -2.11
N GLU A 45 -16.76 -8.63 -1.11
CA GLU A 45 -17.88 -7.71 -1.31
C GLU A 45 -17.50 -6.55 -2.24
N ILE A 46 -16.31 -5.95 -2.07
CA ILE A 46 -15.78 -4.91 -2.96
C ILE A 46 -15.65 -5.44 -4.40
N HIS A 47 -15.05 -6.63 -4.57
CA HIS A 47 -14.96 -7.28 -5.88
C HIS A 47 -16.34 -7.48 -6.52
N PHE A 48 -17.31 -7.95 -5.75
CA PHE A 48 -18.68 -8.15 -6.22
C PHE A 48 -19.33 -6.85 -6.70
N MET A 49 -19.13 -5.75 -5.98
CA MET A 49 -19.66 -4.43 -6.33
C MET A 49 -19.05 -3.86 -7.61
N MET A 50 -17.77 -4.13 -7.86
CA MET A 50 -17.06 -3.71 -9.06
C MET A 50 -17.38 -4.58 -10.28
N THR A 51 -17.82 -5.83 -10.06
CA THR A 51 -17.98 -6.83 -11.13
C THR A 51 -19.43 -7.23 -11.37
N LYS A 52 -19.90 -8.28 -10.69
CA LYS A 52 -21.18 -8.96 -10.94
C LYS A 52 -22.36 -8.01 -10.79
N ARG A 53 -22.28 -7.06 -9.85
CA ARG A 53 -23.31 -6.03 -9.67
C ARG A 53 -23.46 -5.13 -10.90
N GLN A 54 -22.36 -4.84 -11.59
CA GLN A 54 -22.32 -4.04 -12.81
C GLN A 54 -22.40 -4.89 -14.09
N ASN A 55 -22.71 -6.19 -13.95
CA ASN A 55 -22.73 -7.16 -15.05
C ASN A 55 -21.40 -7.19 -15.85
N ARG A 56 -20.27 -7.03 -15.15
CA ARG A 56 -18.90 -7.09 -15.73
C ARG A 56 -17.99 -8.03 -14.96
N THR A 57 -16.81 -8.32 -15.51
CA THR A 57 -15.73 -9.08 -14.85
C THR A 57 -14.61 -8.16 -14.38
N MET A 58 -13.75 -8.64 -13.47
CA MET A 58 -12.53 -7.94 -13.09
C MET A 58 -11.44 -8.16 -14.16
N ASP A 59 -11.70 -7.65 -15.36
CA ASP A 59 -10.73 -7.62 -16.45
C ASP A 59 -9.65 -6.55 -16.21
N LYS A 60 -8.71 -6.42 -17.15
CA LYS A 60 -7.62 -5.45 -17.05
C LYS A 60 -8.15 -4.03 -16.79
N LEU A 61 -9.16 -3.61 -17.56
CA LEU A 61 -9.71 -2.26 -17.47
C LEU A 61 -10.34 -2.02 -16.10
N CYS A 62 -11.16 -2.96 -15.61
CA CYS A 62 -11.76 -2.87 -14.28
C CYS A 62 -10.71 -2.81 -13.17
N PHE A 63 -9.63 -3.58 -13.30
CA PHE A 63 -8.53 -3.55 -12.32
C PHE A 63 -7.74 -2.24 -12.38
N THR A 64 -7.51 -1.68 -13.57
CA THR A 64 -6.90 -0.34 -13.72
C THR A 64 -7.75 0.74 -13.08
N GLU A 65 -9.06 0.74 -13.31
CA GLU A 65 -10.01 1.66 -12.67
C GLU A 65 -9.98 1.52 -11.14
N PHE A 66 -9.91 0.28 -10.63
CA PHE A 66 -9.78 0.01 -9.20
C PHE A 66 -8.46 0.56 -8.63
N MET A 67 -7.33 0.30 -9.28
CA MET A 67 -6.02 0.78 -8.81
C MET A 67 -5.93 2.30 -8.78
N ASP A 68 -6.48 3.00 -9.78
CA ASP A 68 -6.52 4.47 -9.80
C ASP A 68 -7.51 5.02 -8.76
N THR A 69 -8.75 4.52 -8.74
CA THR A 69 -9.81 5.08 -7.89
C THR A 69 -9.63 4.75 -6.42
N CYS A 70 -9.26 3.52 -6.09
CA CYS A 70 -9.19 3.05 -4.71
C CYS A 70 -7.80 3.19 -4.09
N LEU A 71 -6.74 3.18 -4.91
CA LEU A 71 -5.35 3.19 -4.44
C LEU A 71 -4.52 4.35 -5.02
N GLY A 72 -5.13 5.23 -5.83
CA GLY A 72 -4.45 6.38 -6.43
C GLY A 72 -3.29 6.03 -7.36
N PHE A 73 -3.19 4.77 -7.80
CA PHE A 73 -2.03 4.26 -8.52
C PHE A 73 -2.26 4.30 -10.03
N ARG A 74 -1.57 5.23 -10.71
CA ARG A 74 -1.81 5.61 -12.13
C ARG A 74 -0.81 5.05 -13.13
N ASN A 75 0.09 4.17 -12.72
CA ASN A 75 1.03 3.53 -13.64
C ASN A 75 0.34 2.39 -14.42
N ALA A 76 -0.40 2.73 -15.48
CA ALA A 76 -1.21 1.79 -16.26
C ALA A 76 -0.40 0.58 -16.79
N ASP A 77 0.85 0.81 -17.22
CA ASP A 77 1.73 -0.26 -17.69
C ASP A 77 2.03 -1.27 -16.56
N ALA A 78 2.36 -0.78 -15.36
CA ALA A 78 2.60 -1.63 -14.20
C ALA A 78 1.32 -2.38 -13.79
N VAL A 79 0.18 -1.69 -13.69
CA VAL A 79 -1.11 -2.32 -13.33
C VAL A 79 -1.50 -3.43 -14.29
N GLU A 80 -1.31 -3.22 -15.60
CA GLU A 80 -1.57 -4.24 -16.60
C GLU A 80 -0.73 -5.50 -16.36
N LYS A 81 0.53 -5.33 -15.96
CA LYS A 81 1.49 -6.42 -15.74
C LYS A 81 1.17 -7.14 -14.42
N MET A 82 0.80 -6.40 -13.39
CA MET A 82 0.26 -6.96 -12.15
C MET A 82 -0.98 -7.80 -12.39
N HIS A 83 -1.94 -7.31 -13.19
CA HIS A 83 -3.14 -8.07 -13.55
C HIS A 83 -2.78 -9.43 -14.14
N ARG A 84 -1.83 -9.47 -15.08
CA ARG A 84 -1.33 -10.72 -15.67
C ARG A 84 -0.66 -11.63 -14.64
N LEU A 85 0.19 -11.09 -13.78
CA LEU A 85 0.90 -11.84 -12.74
C LEU A 85 -0.06 -12.49 -11.74
N PHE A 86 -1.14 -11.79 -11.36
CA PHE A 86 -2.13 -12.31 -10.43
C PHE A 86 -3.16 -13.23 -11.08
N CYS A 87 -3.52 -13.02 -12.35
CA CYS A 87 -4.52 -13.81 -13.07
C CYS A 87 -4.00 -15.15 -13.61
N VAL A 88 -3.29 -15.94 -12.79
CA VAL A 88 -2.63 -17.18 -13.23
C VAL A 88 -3.63 -18.22 -13.75
N THR A 89 -4.78 -18.38 -13.10
CA THR A 89 -5.76 -19.44 -13.41
C THR A 89 -6.60 -19.14 -14.64
N ASN A 90 -7.08 -17.91 -14.80
CA ASN A 90 -8.06 -17.57 -15.83
C ASN A 90 -7.44 -16.77 -16.99
N ARG A 91 -6.30 -16.09 -16.77
CA ARG A 91 -5.60 -15.17 -17.69
C ARG A 91 -6.43 -14.06 -18.35
N LYS A 92 -7.76 -14.09 -18.25
CA LYS A 92 -8.70 -13.11 -18.82
C LYS A 92 -9.26 -12.16 -17.77
N PHE A 93 -9.66 -12.69 -16.62
CA PHE A 93 -10.21 -11.89 -15.53
C PHE A 93 -9.74 -12.40 -14.18
N MET A 94 -9.66 -11.48 -13.22
CA MET A 94 -9.22 -11.75 -11.86
C MET A 94 -10.37 -12.34 -11.04
N THR A 95 -10.18 -13.55 -10.52
CA THR A 95 -11.17 -14.18 -9.64
C THR A 95 -11.21 -13.48 -8.29
N GLU A 96 -12.22 -13.79 -7.47
CA GLU A 96 -12.33 -13.28 -6.10
C GLU A 96 -11.11 -13.67 -5.26
N ARG A 97 -10.56 -14.87 -5.50
CA ARG A 97 -9.34 -15.36 -4.84
C ARG A 97 -8.12 -14.55 -5.27
N ASP A 98 -7.92 -14.40 -6.58
CA ASP A 98 -6.78 -13.67 -7.14
C ASP A 98 -6.77 -12.22 -6.64
N PHE A 99 -7.95 -11.59 -6.56
CA PHE A 99 -8.09 -10.23 -6.06
C PHE A 99 -7.67 -10.09 -4.58
N VAL A 100 -8.11 -11.02 -3.72
CA VAL A 100 -7.72 -11.00 -2.30
C VAL A 100 -6.21 -11.25 -2.14
N VAL A 101 -5.64 -12.18 -2.91
CA VAL A 101 -4.19 -12.45 -2.89
C VAL A 101 -3.40 -11.23 -3.37
N ALA A 102 -3.86 -10.57 -4.45
CA ALA A 102 -3.25 -9.36 -4.96
C ALA A 102 -3.25 -8.24 -3.91
N LEU A 103 -4.39 -7.99 -3.26
CA LEU A 103 -4.49 -6.99 -2.21
C LEU A 103 -3.70 -7.35 -0.94
N SER A 104 -3.55 -8.64 -0.63
CA SER A 104 -2.71 -9.04 0.52
C SER A 104 -1.25 -8.62 0.30
N LEU A 105 -0.78 -8.73 -0.94
CA LEU A 105 0.58 -8.35 -1.31
C LEU A 105 0.73 -6.83 -1.40
N LEU A 106 -0.20 -6.15 -2.08
CA LEU A 106 -0.14 -4.70 -2.28
C LEU A 106 -0.34 -3.90 -0.98
N LEU A 107 -1.21 -4.37 -0.08
CA LEU A 107 -1.56 -3.61 1.12
C LEU A 107 -0.74 -4.05 2.35
N MET A 108 -0.31 -5.31 2.43
CA MET A 108 0.34 -5.86 3.64
C MET A 108 1.57 -6.72 3.35
N GLY A 109 2.13 -6.62 2.14
CA GLY A 109 3.32 -7.36 1.74
C GLY A 109 4.47 -7.16 2.72
N SER A 110 5.16 -8.26 3.06
CA SER A 110 6.45 -8.15 3.74
C SER A 110 7.48 -7.53 2.80
N VAL A 111 8.57 -6.95 3.31
CA VAL A 111 9.65 -6.42 2.45
C VAL A 111 10.13 -7.50 1.47
N SER A 112 10.26 -8.75 1.91
CA SER A 112 10.66 -9.86 1.04
C SER A 112 9.66 -10.13 -0.09
N ASP A 113 8.37 -10.17 0.23
CA ASP A 113 7.33 -10.46 -0.77
C ASP A 113 7.15 -9.29 -1.74
N SER A 114 7.16 -8.05 -1.22
CA SER A 114 7.11 -6.83 -2.02
C SER A 114 8.32 -6.70 -2.93
N THR A 115 9.52 -7.04 -2.45
CA THR A 115 10.74 -7.10 -3.29
C THR A 115 10.52 -8.07 -4.45
N LYS A 116 10.16 -9.33 -4.16
CA LYS A 116 9.93 -10.32 -5.22
C LYS A 116 8.84 -9.86 -6.21
N PHE A 117 7.79 -9.23 -5.71
CA PHE A 117 6.71 -8.69 -6.52
C PHE A 117 7.17 -7.57 -7.46
N CYS A 118 7.87 -6.55 -6.94
CA CYS A 118 8.38 -5.45 -7.74
C CYS A 118 9.31 -5.95 -8.85
N PHE A 119 10.21 -6.88 -8.52
CA PHE A 119 11.08 -7.51 -9.52
C PHE A 119 10.29 -8.19 -10.63
N ASN A 120 9.27 -8.99 -10.29
CA ASN A 120 8.42 -9.67 -11.27
C ASN A 120 7.65 -8.68 -12.15
N VAL A 121 7.19 -7.56 -11.60
CA VAL A 121 6.52 -6.52 -12.40
C VAL A 121 7.50 -5.88 -13.38
N TYR A 122 8.73 -5.58 -12.93
CA TYR A 122 9.77 -5.02 -13.80
C TYR A 122 10.14 -5.97 -14.94
N THR A 123 10.44 -7.25 -14.64
CA THR A 123 10.79 -8.25 -15.65
C THR A 123 9.67 -8.46 -16.67
N GLU A 124 8.40 -8.48 -16.23
CA GLU A 124 7.25 -8.52 -17.13
C GLU A 124 7.09 -7.25 -17.97
N MET A 125 7.37 -6.06 -17.42
CA MET A 125 7.30 -4.78 -18.12
C MET A 125 8.33 -4.70 -19.25
N ILE A 126 9.52 -5.21 -18.99
CA ILE A 126 10.65 -5.26 -19.91
C ILE A 126 10.48 -6.40 -20.94
N GLY A 127 9.89 -7.52 -20.52
CA GLY A 127 9.81 -8.75 -21.31
C GLY A 127 11.04 -9.66 -21.14
N SER A 128 11.82 -9.47 -20.07
CA SER A 128 12.99 -10.29 -19.73
C SER A 128 12.72 -11.04 -18.42
N PRO A 129 12.39 -12.34 -18.44
CA PRO A 129 11.80 -13.02 -17.29
C PRO A 129 12.79 -13.31 -16.13
N GLU A 130 14.08 -13.40 -16.40
CA GLU A 130 15.06 -13.89 -15.42
C GLU A 130 16.03 -12.82 -14.89
N TYR A 131 16.22 -11.73 -15.63
CA TYR A 131 17.20 -10.71 -15.31
C TYR A 131 16.85 -9.36 -15.94
N ILE A 132 17.34 -8.29 -15.32
CA ILE A 132 17.25 -6.93 -15.85
C ILE A 132 18.65 -6.54 -16.33
N THR A 133 18.80 -6.26 -17.63
CA THR A 133 20.09 -5.86 -18.21
C THR A 133 20.30 -4.35 -18.12
N LYS A 134 21.54 -3.91 -18.36
CA LYS A 134 21.87 -2.48 -18.47
C LYS A 134 20.98 -1.72 -19.48
N ASP A 135 20.69 -2.34 -20.62
CA ASP A 135 19.83 -1.75 -21.66
C ASP A 135 18.37 -1.64 -21.18
N ASP A 136 17.92 -2.58 -20.35
CA ASP A 136 16.58 -2.55 -19.77
C ASP A 136 16.44 -1.43 -18.73
N VAL A 137 17.48 -1.20 -17.92
CA VAL A 137 17.54 -0.05 -16.99
C VAL A 137 17.46 1.25 -17.78
N LEU A 138 18.19 1.36 -18.89
CA LEU A 138 18.15 2.54 -19.77
C LEU A 138 16.75 2.76 -20.38
N LEU A 139 16.10 1.67 -20.81
CA LEU A 139 14.72 1.72 -21.32
C LEU A 139 13.75 2.25 -20.26
N MET A 140 13.86 1.77 -19.02
CA MET A 140 13.00 2.22 -17.91
C MET A 140 13.28 3.68 -17.51
N ALA A 141 14.56 4.10 -17.48
CA ALA A 141 14.95 5.48 -17.22
C ALA A 141 14.36 6.44 -18.26
N ARG A 142 14.49 6.12 -19.55
CA ARG A 142 13.92 6.91 -20.65
C ARG A 142 12.40 7.02 -20.56
N LYS A 143 11.70 5.94 -20.18
CA LYS A 143 10.24 5.96 -19.97
C LYS A 143 9.84 6.90 -18.85
N SER A 144 10.63 6.98 -17.78
CA SER A 144 10.41 7.92 -16.67
C SER A 144 10.69 9.37 -17.11
N SER A 145 11.86 9.62 -17.70
CA SER A 145 12.29 10.93 -18.21
C SER A 145 11.32 11.52 -19.23
N ALA A 146 10.79 10.71 -20.14
CA ALA A 146 9.79 11.14 -21.13
C ALA A 146 8.47 11.62 -20.51
N LYS A 147 8.09 11.09 -19.34
CA LYS A 147 6.90 11.55 -18.59
C LYS A 147 7.15 12.89 -17.91
N MET A 148 8.38 13.14 -17.44
CA MET A 148 8.73 14.35 -16.66
C MET A 148 9.06 15.57 -17.52
N SER A 149 9.75 15.41 -18.66
CA SER A 149 10.18 16.54 -19.50
C SER A 149 9.94 16.28 -20.99
N LYS A 150 8.84 16.79 -21.53
CA LYS A 150 8.59 16.76 -22.98
C LYS A 150 9.53 17.76 -23.68
N GLY A 151 10.59 17.26 -24.33
CA GLY A 151 11.41 18.05 -25.27
C GLY A 151 12.85 18.36 -24.87
N LEU A 152 13.36 17.83 -23.75
CA LEU A 152 14.78 17.95 -23.37
C LEU A 152 15.51 16.64 -23.68
N ASN A 153 16.76 16.74 -24.16
CA ASN A 153 17.62 15.58 -24.36
C ASN A 153 18.22 15.17 -23.01
N ASN A 154 17.68 14.13 -22.38
CA ASN A 154 18.13 13.62 -21.08
C ASN A 154 19.11 12.43 -21.20
N ASP A 155 19.64 12.13 -22.39
CA ASP A 155 20.46 10.95 -22.63
C ASP A 155 21.65 10.83 -21.66
N GLU A 156 22.34 11.93 -21.34
CA GLU A 156 23.47 11.92 -20.39
C GLU A 156 23.01 11.59 -18.97
N ILE A 157 21.86 12.12 -18.54
CA ILE A 157 21.27 11.86 -17.22
C ILE A 157 20.84 10.39 -17.12
N ASP A 158 20.15 9.89 -18.15
CA ASP A 158 19.70 8.51 -18.22
C ASP A 158 20.90 7.54 -18.21
N HIS A 159 21.97 7.85 -18.94
CA HIS A 159 23.21 7.07 -18.90
C HIS A 159 23.90 7.08 -17.54
N ASN A 160 24.03 8.26 -16.91
CA ASN A 160 24.63 8.37 -15.57
C ASN A 160 23.81 7.61 -14.52
N TYR A 161 22.48 7.66 -14.64
CA TYR A 161 21.57 6.89 -13.78
C TYR A 161 21.77 5.38 -13.96
N VAL A 162 21.89 4.91 -15.20
CA VAL A 162 22.16 3.49 -15.50
C VAL A 162 23.48 3.02 -14.88
N GLU A 163 24.57 3.78 -15.05
CA GLU A 163 25.86 3.43 -14.42
C GLU A 163 25.75 3.38 -12.90
N PHE A 164 25.03 4.34 -12.30
CA PHE A 164 24.79 4.37 -10.87
C PHE A 164 24.02 3.12 -10.40
N VAL A 165 22.89 2.79 -11.04
CA VAL A 165 22.10 1.60 -10.72
C VAL A 165 22.93 0.32 -10.83
N MET A 166 23.64 0.14 -11.94
CA MET A 166 24.50 -1.04 -12.13
C MET A 166 25.58 -1.11 -11.04
N SER A 167 26.19 0.01 -10.66
CA SER A 167 27.22 0.02 -9.60
C SER A 167 26.72 -0.38 -8.21
N GLN A 168 25.42 -0.22 -7.94
CA GLN A 168 24.81 -0.45 -6.63
C GLN A 168 24.07 -1.79 -6.53
N VAL A 169 23.37 -2.17 -7.61
CA VAL A 169 22.46 -3.30 -7.61
C VAL A 169 23.11 -4.56 -8.18
N ASP A 170 23.93 -4.47 -9.23
CA ASP A 170 24.65 -5.62 -9.81
C ASP A 170 25.84 -6.01 -8.90
N ARG A 171 25.62 -7.01 -8.04
CA ARG A 171 26.56 -7.39 -6.97
C ARG A 171 27.71 -8.27 -7.44
N ASP A 172 27.48 -9.09 -8.46
CA ASP A 172 28.49 -10.00 -9.02
C ASP A 172 29.18 -9.44 -10.27
N ARG A 173 28.74 -8.27 -10.75
CA ARG A 173 29.31 -7.50 -11.86
C ARG A 173 29.23 -8.26 -13.19
N ASP A 174 28.16 -9.02 -13.39
CA ASP A 174 27.92 -9.77 -14.62
C ASP A 174 27.19 -8.93 -15.71
N ASN A 175 26.91 -7.66 -15.42
CA ASN A 175 26.12 -6.71 -16.20
C ASN A 175 24.62 -7.06 -16.28
N ARG A 176 24.12 -7.83 -15.32
CA ARG A 176 22.71 -8.19 -15.16
C ARG A 176 22.32 -8.04 -13.70
N ILE A 177 21.04 -7.76 -13.48
CA ILE A 177 20.47 -7.72 -12.14
C ILE A 177 19.57 -8.94 -12.00
N SER A 178 20.02 -9.91 -11.22
CA SER A 178 19.21 -11.07 -10.83
C SER A 178 18.28 -10.72 -9.65
N LEU A 179 17.29 -11.59 -9.40
CA LEU A 179 16.44 -11.47 -8.21
C LEU A 179 17.26 -11.53 -6.91
N ASP A 180 18.36 -12.27 -6.89
CA ASP A 180 19.22 -12.39 -5.71
C ASP A 180 19.97 -11.09 -5.43
N ASP A 181 20.48 -10.41 -6.46
CA ASP A 181 21.21 -9.15 -6.32
C ASP A 181 20.28 -8.03 -5.89
N TYR A 182 19.09 -7.99 -6.51
CA TYR A 182 18.03 -7.08 -6.12
C TYR A 182 17.58 -7.32 -4.67
N ARG A 183 17.34 -8.57 -4.26
CA ARG A 183 16.97 -8.89 -2.87
C ARG A 183 18.04 -8.47 -1.87
N LYS A 184 19.32 -8.74 -2.15
CA LYS A 184 20.42 -8.30 -1.27
C LYS A 184 20.44 -6.78 -1.14
N THR A 185 20.25 -6.08 -2.25
CA THR A 185 20.30 -4.61 -2.28
C THR A 185 19.12 -3.98 -1.52
N VAL A 186 17.89 -4.47 -1.69
CA VAL A 186 16.72 -3.99 -0.95
C VAL A 186 16.80 -4.32 0.55
N ASN A 187 17.37 -5.48 0.91
CA ASN A 187 17.59 -5.84 2.31
C ASN A 187 18.62 -4.95 3.02
N GLU A 188 19.58 -4.39 2.28
CA GLU A 188 20.54 -3.42 2.81
C GLU A 188 19.93 -2.01 2.91
N ASN A 189 19.16 -1.61 1.90
CA ASN A 189 18.43 -0.35 1.90
C ASN A 189 17.12 -0.49 1.11
N VAL A 190 15.99 -0.39 1.82
CA VAL A 190 14.65 -0.57 1.28
C VAL A 190 14.29 0.45 0.19
N MET A 191 14.97 1.60 0.13
CA MET A 191 14.74 2.62 -0.89
C MET A 191 15.05 2.14 -2.31
N TRP A 192 15.82 1.06 -2.47
CA TRP A 192 16.05 0.44 -3.76
C TRP A 192 14.86 -0.33 -4.32
N MET A 193 13.79 -0.52 -3.53
CA MET A 193 12.66 -1.34 -3.98
C MET A 193 11.98 -0.78 -5.23
N GLU A 194 11.85 0.53 -5.36
CA GLU A 194 11.16 1.14 -6.51
C GLU A 194 12.10 1.86 -7.48
N PHE A 195 13.36 1.40 -7.58
CA PHE A 195 14.38 2.11 -8.35
C PHE A 195 14.01 2.33 -9.82
N LEU A 196 13.37 1.37 -10.50
CA LEU A 196 12.95 1.50 -11.91
C LEU A 196 11.60 2.22 -12.09
N GLY A 197 11.08 2.84 -11.04
CA GLY A 197 9.82 3.56 -11.02
C GLY A 197 8.75 2.87 -10.17
N GLU A 198 7.67 3.61 -9.93
CA GLU A 198 6.59 3.24 -9.01
C GLU A 198 5.86 1.97 -9.45
N VAL A 199 5.77 1.02 -8.53
CA VAL A 199 5.06 -0.27 -8.64
C VAL A 199 4.09 -0.46 -7.47
N LEU A 200 4.27 0.22 -6.36
CA LEU A 200 3.40 0.12 -5.19
C LEU A 200 2.56 1.40 -5.02
N PRO A 201 1.32 1.29 -4.53
CA PRO A 201 0.56 2.45 -4.08
C PRO A 201 1.24 3.14 -2.90
N THR A 202 0.99 4.44 -2.73
CA THR A 202 1.57 5.18 -1.61
C THR A 202 0.96 4.75 -0.27
N PRO A 203 1.69 4.86 0.85
CA PRO A 203 1.20 4.48 2.16
C PRO A 203 -0.11 5.17 2.56
N GLU A 204 -0.29 6.44 2.17
CA GLU A 204 -1.50 7.22 2.48
C GLU A 204 -2.72 6.63 1.79
N ASN A 205 -2.61 6.30 0.50
CA ASN A 205 -3.71 5.68 -0.26
C ASN A 205 -4.01 4.27 0.24
N ILE A 206 -2.98 3.50 0.61
CA ILE A 206 -3.16 2.19 1.24
C ILE A 206 -3.93 2.33 2.55
N GLN A 207 -3.53 3.26 3.42
CA GLN A 207 -4.20 3.48 4.69
C GLN A 207 -5.67 3.86 4.50
N LEU A 208 -5.96 4.84 3.64
CA LEU A 208 -7.33 5.28 3.35
C LEU A 208 -8.21 4.12 2.86
N PHE A 209 -7.65 3.23 2.02
CA PHE A 209 -8.37 2.06 1.53
C PHE A 209 -8.57 0.99 2.62
N VAL A 210 -7.54 0.69 3.41
CA VAL A 210 -7.59 -0.30 4.51
C VAL A 210 -8.66 0.07 5.54
N GLU A 211 -8.76 1.35 5.89
CA GLU A 211 -9.78 1.88 6.81
C GLU A 211 -11.23 1.67 6.32
N GLN A 212 -11.44 1.43 5.01
CA GLN A 212 -12.79 1.16 4.47
C GLN A 212 -13.31 -0.24 4.84
N PHE A 213 -12.44 -1.20 5.14
CA PHE A 213 -12.85 -2.59 5.34
C PHE A 213 -12.35 -3.24 6.64
N THR A 214 -11.44 -2.59 7.36
CA THR A 214 -10.97 -3.05 8.67
C THR A 214 -10.84 -1.93 9.70
N LEU A 215 -10.95 -2.31 10.97
CA LEU A 215 -10.65 -1.44 12.11
C LEU A 215 -9.22 -1.66 12.64
N ARG A 216 -8.50 -2.63 12.08
CA ARG A 216 -7.13 -2.90 12.48
C ARG A 216 -6.23 -1.79 11.93
N PRO A 217 -5.36 -1.18 12.76
CA PRO A 217 -4.43 -0.17 12.28
C PRO A 217 -3.58 -0.71 11.14
N TYR A 218 -3.41 0.11 10.11
CA TYR A 218 -2.45 -0.17 9.04
C TYR A 218 -1.03 -0.04 9.59
N VAL A 219 -0.15 -0.98 9.20
CA VAL A 219 1.27 -0.96 9.54
C VAL A 219 2.06 -1.05 8.25
N ASN A 220 2.81 0.01 7.96
CA ASN A 220 3.70 0.04 6.80
C ASN A 220 4.99 -0.73 7.10
N LYS A 221 5.02 -2.02 6.72
CA LYS A 221 6.18 -2.90 6.95
C LYS A 221 7.45 -2.45 6.22
N ILE A 222 7.30 -1.68 5.15
CA ILE A 222 8.41 -1.15 4.33
C ILE A 222 9.07 0.02 5.06
N GLU A 223 8.27 0.94 5.58
CA GLU A 223 8.74 2.08 6.37
C GLU A 223 9.38 1.63 7.69
N VAL A 224 8.75 0.70 8.42
CA VAL A 224 9.35 0.10 9.62
C VAL A 224 10.71 -0.54 9.30
N ALA A 225 10.85 -1.21 8.15
CA ALA A 225 12.14 -1.79 7.77
C ALA A 225 13.19 -0.72 7.44
N TRP A 226 12.79 0.38 6.79
CA TRP A 226 13.66 1.52 6.53
C TRP A 226 14.15 2.17 7.84
N GLU A 227 13.26 2.43 8.81
CA GLU A 227 13.62 2.98 10.12
C GLU A 227 14.67 2.09 10.81
N ASN A 228 14.43 0.77 10.84
CA ASN A 228 15.36 -0.20 11.45
C ASN A 228 16.73 -0.25 10.76
N GLN A 229 16.82 0.06 9.46
CA GLN A 229 18.09 0.14 8.73
C GLN A 229 18.89 1.40 9.08
N HIS A 230 18.22 2.48 9.50
CA HIS A 230 18.82 3.79 9.79
C HIS A 230 18.92 4.13 11.28
N GLU A 231 18.34 3.35 12.18
CA GLU A 231 18.55 3.51 13.61
C GLU A 231 20.04 3.32 13.99
N PRO A 232 20.66 4.26 14.73
CA PRO A 232 21.99 4.05 15.26
C PRO A 232 21.94 2.89 16.25
N LYS A 233 22.65 1.79 15.95
CA LYS A 233 22.81 0.64 16.85
C LYS A 233 23.37 1.11 18.20
N THR A 234 22.50 1.44 19.15
CA THR A 234 22.91 1.71 20.52
C THR A 234 23.48 0.41 21.07
N ARG A 235 24.76 0.48 21.42
CA ARG A 235 25.59 -0.63 21.89
C ARG A 235 25.07 -1.09 23.25
N GLY A 236 24.06 -1.96 23.26
CA GLY A 236 23.56 -2.62 24.46
C GLY A 236 24.60 -3.56 25.05
N LYS A 237 25.37 -3.08 26.03
CA LYS A 237 25.99 -3.96 27.04
C LYS A 237 24.88 -4.80 27.65
N LYS A 238 24.99 -6.13 27.54
CA LYS A 238 24.22 -7.06 28.37
C LYS A 238 24.54 -6.75 29.83
N ILE A 239 23.59 -6.14 30.55
CA ILE A 239 23.59 -6.20 32.01
C ILE A 239 23.03 -7.57 32.35
N THR A 240 23.93 -8.47 32.74
CA THR A 240 23.59 -9.70 33.45
C THR A 240 22.98 -9.31 34.79
N THR A 241 21.67 -9.45 34.95
CA THR A 241 21.04 -9.44 36.26
C THR A 241 21.36 -10.75 36.96
N GLN A 242 22.46 -10.76 37.71
CA GLN A 242 22.58 -11.65 38.86
C GLN A 242 21.67 -11.11 39.96
N SER A 243 20.69 -11.92 40.30
CA SER A 243 19.90 -11.83 41.51
C SER A 243 20.82 -11.95 42.72
N ASP A 244 20.91 -10.90 43.54
CA ASP A 244 21.25 -11.07 44.94
C ASP A 244 20.34 -10.24 45.82
N SER A 245 19.68 -10.96 46.72
CA SER A 245 18.78 -10.42 47.74
C SER A 245 19.61 -9.84 48.87
N THR A 246 19.29 -8.63 49.35
CA THR A 246 19.52 -8.30 50.76
C THR A 246 18.49 -7.29 51.28
N ARG A 247 18.14 -7.55 52.53
CA ARG A 247 17.02 -7.10 53.36
C ARG A 247 17.22 -5.70 53.97
N LEU A 248 16.07 -5.01 54.17
CA LEU A 248 15.66 -4.13 55.29
C LEU A 248 16.47 -2.81 55.46
N THR A 249 15.88 -1.65 55.74
CA THR A 249 14.86 -1.31 56.77
C THR A 249 14.05 -0.06 56.41
N ASN A 250 12.84 0.02 56.98
CA ASN A 250 11.99 1.21 57.07
C ASN A 250 12.68 2.39 57.75
N GLU A 251 12.39 3.61 57.29
CA GLU A 251 12.17 4.75 58.18
C GLU A 251 11.12 5.69 57.58
N SER A 252 10.06 5.92 58.36
CA SER A 252 9.02 6.90 58.12
C SER A 252 9.38 8.17 58.87
N LEU A 253 9.32 9.34 58.21
CA LEU A 253 9.13 10.62 58.87
C LEU A 253 8.12 11.44 58.08
N ALA A 254 6.99 11.71 58.74
CA ALA A 254 5.95 12.62 58.33
C ALA A 254 6.22 14.03 58.89
N LEU A 255 5.42 14.99 58.40
CA LEU A 255 5.22 16.42 58.76
C LEU A 255 5.79 17.38 57.70
N ASP A 256 5.13 18.45 57.28
CA ASP A 256 3.74 18.93 57.34
C ASP A 256 3.62 20.14 56.37
N ASN A 257 2.41 20.36 55.86
CA ASN A 257 1.76 21.55 55.28
C ASN A 257 2.57 22.80 54.81
N SER A 258 2.28 23.28 53.59
CA SER A 258 1.27 24.35 53.33
C SER A 258 1.49 25.09 51.99
N SER A 259 0.37 25.62 51.44
CA SER A 259 0.22 26.61 50.34
C SER A 259 0.15 25.97 48.94
N GLY A 260 -1.03 25.80 48.31
CA GLY A 260 -1.87 26.86 47.73
C GLY A 260 -1.36 27.15 46.31
N SER A 261 -2.03 26.79 45.21
CA SER A 261 -3.32 27.32 44.76
C SER A 261 -3.90 26.48 43.61
N SER A 262 -5.23 26.46 43.56
CA SER A 262 -6.09 25.83 42.55
C SER A 262 -6.33 26.79 41.38
N LEU A 263 -6.33 26.29 40.15
CA LEU A 263 -6.97 26.95 39.01
C LEU A 263 -7.84 25.94 38.26
N THR A 264 -9.12 26.00 38.57
CA THR A 264 -10.24 25.49 37.77
C THR A 264 -10.49 26.43 36.59
N LEU A 265 -10.60 25.88 35.38
CA LEU A 265 -11.04 26.64 34.19
C LEU A 265 -12.57 26.60 34.08
N ASP A 266 -13.14 27.80 33.93
CA ASP A 266 -14.56 28.14 33.85
C ASP A 266 -15.13 27.87 32.44
N PRO A 267 -16.26 27.14 32.30
CA PRO A 267 -16.91 26.88 31.02
C PRO A 267 -17.95 27.95 30.69
N SER A 268 -17.54 29.07 30.11
CA SER A 268 -18.47 30.01 29.47
C SER A 268 -17.82 30.76 28.31
N LEU A 269 -17.87 30.19 27.10
CA LEU A 269 -17.75 30.92 25.84
C LEU A 269 -18.39 30.08 24.72
N ILE A 270 -19.73 30.10 24.72
CA ILE A 270 -20.58 29.76 23.57
C ILE A 270 -21.16 31.09 23.08
N ASP A 271 -21.31 31.18 21.76
CA ASP A 271 -21.90 32.23 20.94
C ASP A 271 -21.09 33.52 20.72
N GLN A 272 -20.52 33.60 19.51
CA GLN A 272 -20.84 34.69 18.61
C GLN A 272 -20.75 34.22 17.15
N MET A 273 -21.93 34.20 16.53
CA MET A 273 -22.18 34.06 15.10
C MET A 273 -21.55 35.25 14.36
N ASP A 274 -20.95 35.00 13.20
CA ASP A 274 -20.77 36.04 12.19
C ASP A 274 -21.29 35.51 10.85
N ASP A 275 -22.28 36.23 10.34
CA ASP A 275 -22.99 36.02 9.09
C ASP A 275 -22.09 36.43 7.92
N THR A 276 -21.91 35.55 6.93
CA THR A 276 -21.47 35.97 5.59
C THR A 276 -22.26 35.20 4.53
N PRO A 277 -22.85 35.85 3.51
CA PRO A 277 -23.75 35.18 2.57
C PRO A 277 -23.01 34.21 1.65
N LEU A 278 -23.58 33.02 1.48
CA LEU A 278 -23.19 32.03 0.48
C LEU A 278 -23.50 32.57 -0.94
N GLU A 279 -22.47 32.80 -1.74
CA GLU A 279 -22.62 32.97 -3.19
C GLU A 279 -23.17 31.67 -3.81
N THR A 280 -24.33 31.78 -4.44
CA THR A 280 -24.93 30.77 -5.32
C THR A 280 -24.01 30.47 -6.50
N PHE A 281 -23.34 29.32 -6.46
CA PHE A 281 -22.70 28.73 -7.63
C PHE A 281 -23.77 28.15 -8.55
N GLN A 282 -23.84 28.71 -9.76
CA GLN A 282 -24.75 28.32 -10.83
C GLN A 282 -24.15 27.12 -11.58
N GLU A 283 -24.87 25.99 -11.63
CA GLU A 283 -24.49 24.79 -12.39
C GLU A 283 -24.32 25.11 -13.89
N PRO A 284 -23.26 24.63 -14.56
CA PRO A 284 -23.19 24.68 -16.00
C PRO A 284 -24.15 23.66 -16.61
N GLN A 285 -25.15 24.16 -17.34
CA GLN A 285 -26.07 23.37 -18.16
C GLN A 285 -25.29 22.56 -19.21
N ALA A 286 -25.46 21.24 -19.19
CA ALA A 286 -24.93 20.33 -20.20
C ALA A 286 -25.74 20.45 -21.50
N ASP A 287 -25.07 20.80 -22.60
CA ASP A 287 -25.63 20.79 -23.96
C ASP A 287 -25.77 19.35 -24.48
N PRO A 288 -26.97 18.87 -24.82
CA PRO A 288 -27.21 17.48 -25.20
C PRO A 288 -26.79 17.12 -26.65
N ARG A 289 -25.77 17.77 -27.23
CA ARG A 289 -25.35 17.53 -28.63
C ARG A 289 -23.89 17.11 -28.87
N ASN A 290 -23.11 16.80 -27.85
CA ASN A 290 -21.79 16.20 -28.05
C ASN A 290 -21.72 14.78 -27.51
N LEU A 291 -22.43 13.88 -28.19
CA LEU A 291 -22.23 12.44 -28.10
C LEU A 291 -21.64 11.96 -29.42
N HIS A 292 -20.33 12.14 -29.63
CA HIS A 292 -19.57 11.39 -30.63
C HIS A 292 -18.06 11.50 -30.35
N LEU A 293 -17.42 10.32 -30.36
CA LEU A 293 -15.99 10.02 -30.43
C LEU A 293 -15.20 9.87 -29.11
N PHE A 294 -14.87 8.59 -28.90
CA PHE A 294 -13.88 7.94 -28.02
C PHE A 294 -14.32 7.62 -26.59
#